data_AF-A0A928YG17-F1
#
_entry.id   AF-A0A928YG17-F1
#
_cell.length_a   1.000
_cell.length_b   1.000
_cell.length_c   1.000
_cell.angle_alpha   90.00
_cell.angle_beta   90.00
_cell.angle_gamma   90.00
#
_symmetry.space_group_name_H-M   'P 1'
#
loop_
_entity.id
_entity.type
_entity.pdbx_description
1 polymer ?
#
loop_
_entity_poly.entity_id
_entity_poly.type
_entity_poly.pdbx_seq_one_letter_code
_entity_poly.pdbx_strand_id
1 'polypeptide(L)' 'MTTYNFGEIILVRFPHTDLQDISKRPALILYDSGDQDILIARITTQEYTT' A
#
# COMPACT_ATOMS: atom_id res chain seq x y z
N MET A 1 12.29 4.89 13.60
CA MET A 1 11.24 4.84 12.56
C MET A 1 11.59 3.70 11.62
N THR A 2 10.60 3.03 11.04
CA THR A 2 10.84 2.05 9.98
C THR A 2 11.15 2.83 8.71
N THR A 3 12.24 2.49 8.03
CA THR A 3 12.61 3.06 6.73
C THR A 3 12.22 2.07 5.65
N TYR A 4 11.59 2.55 4.58
CA TYR A 4 11.19 1.73 3.45
C TYR A 4 12.04 2.02 2.23
N ASN A 5 12.34 0.98 1.46
CA ASN A 5 13.13 1.12 0.24
C ASN A 5 12.22 1.08 -1.00
N PHE A 6 12.57 1.85 -2.01
CA PHE A 6 11.93 1.75 -3.32
C PHE A 6 11.94 0.29 -3.83
N GLY A 7 10.78 -0.19 -4.26
CA GLY A 7 10.63 -1.56 -4.76
C GLY A 7 10.34 -2.61 -3.69
N GLU A 8 10.38 -2.26 -2.40
CA GLU A 8 9.97 -3.15 -1.32
C GLU A 8 8.47 -3.43 -1.38
N ILE A 9 8.07 -4.67 -1.06
CA ILE A 9 6.66 -5.08 -0.97
C ILE A 9 6.29 -5.22 0.49
N ILE A 10 5.29 -4.46 0.93
CA ILE A 10 4.78 -4.49 2.30
C ILE A 10 3.29 -4.86 2.33
N LEU A 11 2.82 -5.35 3.46
CA LEU A 11 1.40 -5.64 3.68
C LEU A 11 0.72 -4.43 4.34
N VAL A 12 -0.23 -3.81 3.64
CA VAL A 12 -0.92 -2.60 4.10
C VAL A 12 -2.38 -2.90 4.43
N ARG A 13 -2.87 -2.26 5.48
CA ARG A 13 -4.28 -2.25 5.89
C ARG A 13 -5.01 -1.14 5.13
N PHE A 14 -5.66 -1.47 4.02
CA PHE A 14 -6.48 -0.52 3.26
C PHE A 14 -7.88 -0.45 3.88
N PRO A 15 -8.31 0.70 4.43
CA PRO A 15 -9.67 0.87 4.90
C PRO A 15 -10.65 0.83 3.72
N HIS A 16 -11.83 0.28 3.93
CA HIS A 16 -12.95 0.44 3.00
C HIS A 16 -13.43 1.89 3.02
N THR A 17 -14.09 2.32 1.94
CA THR A 17 -14.57 3.71 1.81
C THR A 17 -15.60 4.08 2.88
N ASP A 18 -16.33 3.10 3.41
CA ASP A 18 -17.29 3.27 4.51
C ASP A 18 -16.63 3.22 5.91
N LEU A 19 -15.32 2.97 5.98
CA LEU A 19 -14.52 2.82 7.19
C LEU A 19 -14.99 1.70 8.14
N GLN A 20 -15.86 0.79 7.69
CA GLN A 20 -16.39 -0.27 8.53
C GLN A 20 -15.48 -1.50 8.60
N ASP A 21 -14.65 -1.70 7.56
CA ASP A 21 -13.75 -2.85 7.48
C ASP A 21 -12.41 -2.48 6.81
N ILE A 22 -11.45 -3.40 6.92
CA ILE A 22 -10.08 -3.25 6.46
C ILE A 22 -9.69 -4.47 5.62
N SER A 23 -9.23 -4.23 4.40
CA SER A 23 -8.59 -5.26 3.57
C SER A 23 -7.08 -5.16 3.65
N LYS A 24 -6.42 -6.25 4.07
CA LYS A 24 -4.96 -6.36 3.97
C LYS A 24 -4.56 -6.69 2.53
N ARG A 25 -3.78 -5.82 1.88
CA ARG A 25 -3.30 -6.04 0.51
C ARG A 25 -1.81 -5.70 0.40
N PRO A 26 -1.05 -6.45 -0.42
CA PRO A 26 0.32 -6.06 -0.72
C PRO A 26 0.34 -4.71 -1.44
N ALA A 27 1.38 -3.93 -1.18
CA ALA A 27 1.66 -2.68 -1.87
C ALA A 27 3.16 -2.54 -2.11
N LEU A 28 3.50 -1.96 -3.26
CA LEU A 28 4.87 -1.62 -3.64
C LEU A 28 5.22 -0.24 -3.10
N ILE A 29 6.38 -0.10 -2.47
CA ILE A 29 6.91 1.20 -2.05
C ILE A 29 7.42 1.97 -3.27
N LEU A 30 6.88 3.18 -3.47
CA LEU A 30 7.30 4.11 -4.52
C LEU A 30 8.19 5.23 -3.96
N TYR A 31 7.90 5.71 -2.75
CA TYR A 31 8.65 6.78 -2.11
C TYR A 31 8.42 6.78 -0.60
N ASP A 32 9.48 7.04 0.17
CA ASP A 32 9.45 7.29 1.62
C ASP A 32 9.90 8.74 1.82
N SER A 33 9.06 9.59 2.43
CA SER A 33 9.38 11.01 2.67
C SER A 33 10.41 11.21 3.79
N GLY A 34 10.82 10.16 4.48
CA GLY A 34 11.68 10.25 5.67
C GLY A 34 10.95 10.76 6.90
N ASP A 35 9.64 10.97 6.81
CA ASP A 35 8.73 11.28 7.91
C ASP A 35 7.74 10.10 8.12
N GLN A 36 6.50 10.38 8.52
CA GLN A 36 5.51 9.34 8.81
C GLN A 36 4.69 8.92 7.58
N ASP A 37 4.92 9.56 6.44
CA ASP A 37 4.17 9.32 5.21
C ASP A 37 4.97 8.48 4.21
N ILE A 38 4.26 7.65 3.43
CA ILE A 38 4.83 6.86 2.34
C ILE A 38 3.89 6.89 1.14
N LEU A 39 4.46 6.90 -0.06
CA LEU A 39 3.73 6.70 -1.30
C LEU A 39 3.88 5.25 -1.75
N ILE A 40 2.74 4.61 -2.03
CA ILE A 40 2.66 3.19 -2.36
C ILE A 40 1.75 2.95 -3.56
N ALA A 41 2.02 1.89 -4.32
CA ALA A 41 1.11 1.34 -5.32
C ALA A 41 0.45 0.06 -4.80
N ARG A 42 -0.88 0.02 -4.73
CA ARG A 42 -1.62 -1.19 -4.34
C ARG A 42 -1.43 -2.29 -5.39
N ILE A 43 -1.12 -3.50 -4.94
CA ILE A 43 -1.06 -4.70 -5.79
C ILE A 43 -2.42 -5.43 -5.70
N THR A 44 -2.90 -5.93 -6.85
CA THR A 44 -4.16 -6.67 -6.95
C THR A 44 -4.00 -7.84 -7.93
N THR A 45 -4.66 -8.96 -7.62
CA THR A 45 -4.75 -10.13 -8.53
C THR A 45 -5.96 -10.03 -9.47
N GLN A 46 -6.84 -9.05 -9.25
CA GLN A 46 -7.92 -8.76 -10.18
C GLN A 46 -7.33 -8.09 -11.42
N GLU A 47 -7.40 -8.80 -12.54
CA GLU A 47 -6.99 -8.27 -13.83
C GLU A 47 -7.94 -7.15 -14.27
N TYR A 48 -7.39 -6.17 -14.98
CA TYR A 48 -8.21 -5.14 -15.61
C TYR A 48 -8.82 -5.71 -16.89
N THR A 49 -10.14 -5.81 -16.93
CA THR A 49 -10.90 -6.20 -18.13
C THR A 49 -11.56 -4.95 -18.70
N THR A 50 -11.34 -4.68 -19.98
CA THR A 50 -11.98 -3.58 -20.75
C THR A 50 -13.33 -4.00 -21.29
#